data_AF-A0A431LM95-F1
#
_entry.id   AF-A0A431LM95-F1
#
_cell.length_a   1.000
_cell.length_b   1.000
_cell.length_c   1.000
_cell.angle_alpha   90.00
_cell.angle_beta   90.00
_cell.angle_gamma   90.00
#
_symmetry.space_group_name_H-M   'P 1'
#
loop_
_entity.id
_entity.type
_entity.pdbx_description
1 polymer ?
#
loop_
_entity_poly.entity_id
_entity_poly.type
_entity_poly.pdbx_seq_one_letter_code
_entity_poly.pdbx_strand_id
1 'polypeptide(L)'
;MTPRMRCAAVFYKRLSELPQDSAKRLQHINYAATSARHVILAIKYGVADVHIRGLNKTIIGLLLSRLRAERSCNYKLIERINETMLGLHLAIDWATGVQPPFSVQPIDRGSCNRVSRRSKA
;
A
#
# COMPACT_ATOMS: atom_id res chain seq x y z
N MET A 1 -0.87 -12.16 17.50
CA MET A 1 -1.39 -11.34 16.38
C MET A 1 -0.41 -10.20 16.08
N THR A 2 0.22 -10.21 14.91
CA THR A 2 1.27 -9.26 14.52
C THR A 2 0.71 -7.84 14.29
N PRO A 3 1.54 -6.77 14.34
CA PRO A 3 1.10 -5.40 14.08
C PRO A 3 0.38 -5.24 12.74
N ARG A 4 0.94 -5.77 11.65
CA ARG A 4 0.29 -5.81 10.33
C ARG A 4 -1.06 -6.53 10.32
N MET A 5 -1.25 -7.64 11.06
CA MET A 5 -2.54 -8.34 11.11
C MET A 5 -3.62 -7.53 11.81
N ARG A 6 -3.28 -6.78 12.88
CA ARG A 6 -4.22 -5.86 13.53
C ARG A 6 -4.63 -4.74 12.58
N CYS A 7 -3.64 -4.16 11.90
CA CYS A 7 -3.87 -3.14 10.89
C CYS A 7 -4.76 -3.65 9.75
N ALA A 8 -4.50 -4.87 9.27
CA ALA A 8 -5.28 -5.50 8.22
C ALA A 8 -6.75 -5.69 8.61
N ALA A 9 -7.02 -6.15 9.84
CA ALA A 9 -8.39 -6.32 10.33
C ALA A 9 -9.18 -5.00 10.35
N VAL A 10 -8.54 -3.90 10.75
CA VAL A 10 -9.17 -2.56 10.77
C VAL A 10 -9.53 -2.09 9.37
N PHE A 11 -8.61 -2.23 8.41
CA PHE A 11 -8.87 -1.84 7.03
C PHE A 11 -9.86 -2.77 6.34
N TYR A 12 -9.78 -4.07 6.58
CA TYR A 12 -10.64 -5.08 5.96
C TYR A 12 -12.12 -4.77 6.15
N LYS A 13 -12.54 -4.44 7.37
CA LYS A 13 -13.94 -4.07 7.67
C LYS A 13 -14.46 -2.95 6.76
N ARG A 14 -13.61 -1.95 6.48
CA ARG A 14 -13.95 -0.82 5.62
C ARG A 14 -13.89 -1.18 4.13
N LEU A 15 -13.04 -2.13 3.75
CA LEU A 15 -12.86 -2.56 2.36
C LEU A 15 -13.92 -3.58 1.93
N SER A 16 -14.43 -4.41 2.85
CA SER A 16 -15.47 -5.42 2.58
C SER A 16 -16.82 -4.81 2.18
N GLU A 17 -17.03 -3.54 2.50
CA GLU A 17 -18.26 -2.79 2.17
C GLU A 17 -18.16 -2.04 0.83
N LEU A 18 -17.03 -2.14 0.12
CA LEU A 18 -16.83 -1.44 -1.15
C LEU A 18 -17.62 -2.07 -2.30
N PRO A 19 -18.11 -1.25 -3.26
CA PRO A 19 -18.65 -1.77 -4.52
C PRO A 19 -17.63 -2.68 -5.23
N GLN A 20 -18.11 -3.71 -5.90
CA GLN A 20 -17.26 -4.73 -6.53
C GLN A 20 -16.27 -4.14 -7.55
N ASP A 21 -16.66 -3.10 -8.29
CA ASP A 21 -15.77 -2.40 -9.23
C ASP A 21 -14.64 -1.64 -8.52
N SER A 22 -14.93 -1.03 -7.38
CA SER A 22 -13.94 -0.36 -6.54
C SER A 22 -12.98 -1.37 -5.91
N ALA A 23 -13.47 -2.54 -5.49
CA ALA A 23 -12.65 -3.63 -4.98
C ALA A 23 -11.67 -4.16 -6.04
N LYS A 24 -12.12 -4.36 -7.29
CA LYS A 24 -11.25 -4.74 -8.42
C LYS A 24 -10.17 -3.69 -8.72
N ARG A 25 -10.51 -2.41 -8.67
CA ARG A 25 -9.53 -1.31 -8.85
C ARG A 25 -8.47 -1.32 -7.74
N LEU A 26 -8.86 -1.59 -6.50
CA LEU A 26 -7.92 -1.77 -5.39
C LEU A 26 -7.03 -2.99 -5.56
N GLN A 27 -7.58 -4.11 -6.03
CA GLN A 27 -6.80 -5.31 -6.36
C GLN A 27 -5.71 -4.98 -7.40
N HIS A 28 -6.04 -4.23 -8.46
CA HIS A 28 -5.08 -3.81 -9.47
C HIS A 28 -3.97 -2.91 -8.90
N ILE A 29 -4.31 -2.02 -7.96
CA ILE A 29 -3.31 -1.23 -7.22
C ILE A 29 -2.41 -2.16 -6.40
N ASN A 30 -3.01 -3.12 -5.69
CA ASN A 30 -2.31 -4.06 -4.81
C ASN A 30 -1.30 -4.90 -5.59
N TYR A 31 -1.72 -5.46 -6.72
CA TYR A 31 -0.87 -6.27 -7.58
C TYR A 31 0.33 -5.49 -8.15
N ALA A 32 0.17 -4.18 -8.35
CA ALA A 32 1.23 -3.33 -8.86
C ALA A 32 2.26 -2.89 -7.80
N ALA A 33 2.09 -3.24 -6.51
CA ALA A 33 2.82 -2.73 -5.34
C ALA A 33 4.35 -2.77 -5.43
N THR A 34 4.90 -3.71 -6.20
CA THR A 34 6.34 -3.90 -6.39
C THR A 34 6.95 -2.98 -7.47
N SER A 35 6.14 -2.13 -8.11
CA SER A 35 6.55 -1.32 -9.26
C SER A 35 6.11 0.14 -9.14
N ALA A 36 6.77 1.04 -9.88
CA ALA A 36 6.35 2.44 -10.00
C ALA A 36 4.90 2.59 -10.53
N ARG A 37 4.34 1.55 -11.18
CA ARG A 37 2.93 1.51 -11.58
C ARG A 37 1.98 1.55 -10.39
N HIS A 38 2.39 1.11 -9.20
CA HIS A 38 1.57 1.18 -7.98
C HIS A 38 1.10 2.62 -7.69
N VAL A 39 2.04 3.56 -7.70
CA VAL A 39 1.78 4.97 -7.41
C VAL A 39 0.90 5.58 -8.50
N ILE A 40 1.18 5.25 -9.77
CA ILE A 40 0.40 5.76 -10.91
C ILE A 40 -1.04 5.25 -10.86
N LEU A 41 -1.26 3.97 -10.58
CA LEU A 41 -2.60 3.38 -10.46
C LEU A 41 -3.36 3.92 -9.23
N ALA A 42 -2.67 4.09 -8.10
CA ALA A 42 -3.26 4.70 -6.90
C ALA A 42 -3.72 6.15 -7.15
N ILE A 43 -2.91 6.95 -7.86
CA ILE A 43 -3.30 8.31 -8.25
C ILE A 43 -4.47 8.27 -9.23
N LYS A 44 -4.35 7.48 -10.31
CA LYS A 44 -5.37 7.38 -11.37
C LYS A 44 -6.75 6.99 -10.80
N TYR A 45 -6.81 5.91 -10.02
CA TYR A 45 -8.08 5.46 -9.46
C TYR A 45 -8.54 6.31 -8.28
N GLY A 46 -7.64 6.97 -7.54
CA GLY A 46 -8.02 7.87 -6.44
C GLY A 46 -8.73 9.14 -6.89
N VAL A 47 -8.46 9.58 -8.12
CA VAL A 47 -9.18 10.67 -8.77
C VAL A 47 -10.54 10.17 -9.27
N ALA A 48 -10.55 9.02 -9.95
CA ALA A 48 -11.72 8.49 -10.65
C ALA A 48 -12.77 7.79 -9.77
N ASP A 49 -12.42 7.31 -8.58
CA ASP A 49 -13.28 6.51 -7.72
C ASP A 49 -13.41 7.12 -6.32
N VAL A 50 -14.63 7.57 -5.98
CA VAL A 50 -14.94 8.26 -4.73
C VAL A 50 -14.82 7.35 -3.51
N HIS A 51 -15.09 6.05 -3.67
CA HIS A 51 -15.13 5.09 -2.57
C HIS A 51 -13.72 4.74 -2.08
N ILE A 52 -12.73 4.79 -2.97
CA ILE A 52 -11.33 4.49 -2.64
C ILE A 52 -10.47 5.75 -2.51
N ARG A 53 -11.00 6.94 -2.83
CA ARG A 53 -10.31 8.22 -2.69
C ARG A 53 -9.73 8.43 -1.29
N GLY A 54 -10.50 8.10 -0.26
CA GLY A 54 -10.06 8.18 1.14
C GLY A 54 -8.86 7.26 1.41
N LEU A 55 -8.91 6.03 0.92
CA LEU A 55 -7.82 5.07 1.05
C LEU A 55 -6.56 5.54 0.32
N ASN A 56 -6.71 6.06 -0.91
CA ASN A 56 -5.58 6.55 -1.69
C ASN A 56 -4.91 7.77 -1.05
N LYS A 57 -5.69 8.67 -0.44
CA LYS A 57 -5.12 9.76 0.38
C LYS A 57 -4.28 9.21 1.55
N THR A 58 -4.75 8.17 2.22
CA THR A 58 -4.00 7.50 3.29
C THR A 58 -2.70 6.89 2.77
N ILE A 59 -2.75 6.14 1.66
CA ILE A 59 -1.56 5.53 1.05
C ILE A 59 -0.54 6.61 0.65
N ILE A 60 -0.97 7.67 -0.02
CA ILE A 60 -0.10 8.80 -0.39
C ILE A 60 0.48 9.48 0.86
N GLY A 61 -0.33 9.69 1.90
CA GLY A 61 0.12 10.26 3.16
C GLY A 61 1.20 9.41 3.85
N LEU A 62 1.04 8.08 3.83
CA LEU A 62 2.04 7.14 4.35
C LEU A 62 3.33 7.18 3.53
N LEU A 63 3.24 7.24 2.19
CA LEU A 63 4.42 7.35 1.32
C LEU A 63 5.18 8.66 1.57
N LEU A 64 4.48 9.80 1.68
CA LEU A 64 5.09 11.10 1.98
C LEU A 64 5.71 11.11 3.38
N SER A 65 5.03 10.53 4.37
CA SER A 65 5.55 10.42 5.74
C SER A 65 6.79 9.53 5.79
N ARG A 66 6.82 8.45 5.01
CA ARG A 66 7.99 7.57 4.87
C ARG A 66 9.17 8.31 4.27
N LEU A 67 8.95 9.09 3.20
CA LEU A 67 9.99 9.92 2.58
C LEU A 67 10.56 10.96 3.57
N ARG A 68 9.71 11.59 4.38
CA ARG A 68 10.16 12.52 5.44
C ARG A 68 10.96 11.79 6.52
N ALA A 69 10.50 10.62 6.96
CA ALA A 69 11.17 9.80 7.95
C ALA A 69 12.53 9.28 7.47
N GLU A 70 12.65 8.92 6.18
CA GLU A 70 13.91 8.56 5.53
C GLU A 70 14.89 9.73 5.55
N ARG A 71 14.44 10.95 5.23
CA ARG A 71 15.29 12.16 5.28
C ARG A 71 15.76 12.49 6.70
N SER A 72 14.94 12.20 7.70
CA SER A 72 15.27 12.45 9.11
C SER A 72 15.88 11.23 9.82
N CYS A 73 16.24 10.16 9.09
CA CYS A 73 16.77 8.90 9.62
C CYS A 73 15.95 8.29 10.77
N ASN A 74 14.63 8.48 10.79
CA ASN A 74 13.76 7.98 11.85
C ASN A 74 13.31 6.55 11.54
N TYR A 75 14.20 5.58 11.78
CA TYR A 75 13.99 4.17 11.44
C TYR A 75 12.78 3.54 12.12
N LYS A 76 12.48 3.92 13.36
CA LYS A 76 11.29 3.44 14.08
C LYS A 76 9.99 3.85 13.38
N LEU A 77 9.94 5.07 12.84
CA LEU A 77 8.78 5.54 12.08
C LEU A 77 8.68 4.84 10.72
N ILE A 78 9.81 4.62 10.04
CA ILE A 78 9.86 3.88 8.77
C ILE A 78 9.29 2.46 8.96
N GLU A 79 9.72 1.76 10.01
CA GLU A 79 9.24 0.42 10.34
C GLU A 79 7.73 0.39 10.59
N ARG A 80 7.20 1.32 11.41
CA ARG A 80 5.75 1.44 11.66
C ARG A 80 4.95 1.71 10.39
N ILE A 81 5.46 2.57 9.50
CA ILE A 81 4.82 2.86 8.22
C ILE A 81 4.83 1.62 7.33
N ASN A 82 5.93 0.88 7.28
CA ASN A 82 6.01 -0.37 6.50
C ASN A 82 5.04 -1.43 7.03
N GLU A 83 4.91 -1.61 8.35
CA GLU A 83 3.92 -2.53 8.93
C GLU A 83 2.48 -2.13 8.59
N THR A 84 2.20 -0.82 8.53
CA THR A 84 0.88 -0.30 8.17
C THR A 84 0.58 -0.52 6.68
N MET A 85 1.56 -0.27 5.80
CA MET A 85 1.46 -0.54 4.37
C MET A 85 1.25 -2.04 4.10
N LEU A 86 1.99 -2.91 4.79
CA LEU A 86 1.79 -4.37 4.74
C LEU A 86 0.39 -4.78 5.21
N GLY A 87 -0.10 -4.18 6.30
CA GLY A 87 -1.46 -4.38 6.77
C GLY A 87 -2.53 -3.98 5.75
N LEU A 88 -2.31 -2.87 5.03
CA LEU A 88 -3.18 -2.43 3.94
C LEU A 88 -3.20 -3.43 2.78
N HIS A 89 -2.04 -3.92 2.35
CA HIS A 89 -1.95 -4.92 1.29
C HIS A 89 -2.72 -6.20 1.66
N LEU A 90 -2.52 -6.70 2.88
CA LEU A 90 -3.24 -7.86 3.41
C LEU A 90 -4.76 -7.64 3.48
N ALA A 91 -5.20 -6.45 3.90
CA ALA A 91 -6.61 -6.12 3.97
C ALA A 91 -7.29 -6.12 2.58
N ILE A 92 -6.59 -5.65 1.55
CA ILE A 92 -7.10 -5.68 0.17
C ILE A 92 -7.18 -7.12 -0.33
N ASP A 93 -6.18 -7.96 -0.05
CA ASP A 93 -6.21 -9.39 -0.42
C ASP A 93 -7.40 -10.10 0.23
N TRP A 94 -7.63 -9.88 1.54
CA TRP A 94 -8.80 -10.40 2.25
C TRP A 94 -10.12 -9.91 1.64
N ALA A 95 -10.23 -8.60 1.35
CA ALA A 95 -11.46 -8.00 0.82
C ALA A 95 -11.78 -8.44 -0.62
N THR A 96 -10.78 -8.85 -1.38
CA THR A 96 -10.94 -9.25 -2.79
C THR A 96 -11.00 -10.76 -2.97
N GLY A 97 -10.94 -11.54 -1.89
CA GLY A 97 -10.96 -13.01 -1.93
C GLY A 97 -9.72 -13.62 -2.57
N VAL A 98 -8.66 -12.83 -2.77
CA VAL A 98 -7.38 -13.31 -3.28
C VAL A 98 -6.63 -13.92 -2.11
N GLN A 99 -6.53 -15.25 -2.08
CA GLN A 99 -5.43 -15.86 -1.34
C GLN A 99 -4.15 -15.61 -2.15
N PRO A 100 -3.12 -14.98 -1.54
CA PRO A 100 -1.98 -14.54 -2.32
C PRO A 100 -1.24 -15.77 -2.89
N PRO A 101 -0.90 -15.81 -4.20
CA PRO A 101 -0.04 -16.87 -4.74
C PRO A 101 1.41 -16.76 -4.24
N PHE A 102 1.75 -15.70 -3.52
CA PHE A 102 3.07 -15.51 -2.94
C PHE A 102 2.91 -15.00 -1.53
N SER A 103 3.48 -15.75 -0.59
CA SER A 103 3.89 -15.23 0.70
C SER A 103 4.34 -13.78 0.49
N VAL A 104 3.69 -12.83 1.18
CA VAL A 104 4.19 -11.45 1.24
C VAL A 104 5.54 -11.58 1.94
N GLN A 105 6.58 -11.84 1.14
CA GLN A 105 7.94 -11.86 1.63
C GLN A 105 8.15 -10.54 2.35
N PRO A 106 8.93 -10.53 3.44
CA PRO A 106 9.29 -9.27 4.08
C PRO A 106 9.73 -8.33 2.96
N ILE A 107 9.13 -7.14 2.89
CA ILE A 107 9.52 -6.12 1.92
C ILE A 107 10.96 -5.75 2.25
N ASP A 108 11.87 -6.57 1.78
CA ASP A 108 13.29 -6.35 1.82
C ASP A 108 13.65 -6.11 0.35
N ARG A 109 14.03 -4.86 0.07
CA ARG A 109 14.66 -4.37 -1.17
C ARG A 109 13.80 -3.99 -2.38
N GLY A 110 12.51 -3.72 -2.20
CA GLY A 110 11.66 -3.16 -3.26
C GLY A 110 10.74 -2.05 -2.77
N SER A 111 11.31 -0.97 -2.18
CA SER A 111 10.55 0.23 -1.81
C SER A 111 9.62 0.64 -2.96
N CYS A 112 8.34 0.87 -2.67
CA CYS A 112 7.36 1.46 -3.59
C CYS A 112 7.83 2.78 -4.23
N ASN A 113 8.98 3.30 -3.82
CA ASN A 113 9.65 4.50 -4.34
C ASN A 113 11.11 4.26 -4.77
N ARG A 114 11.52 3.06 -5.22
CA ARG A 114 12.88 2.91 -5.81
C ARG A 114 12.94 3.57 -7.19
N VAL A 115 12.82 4.89 -7.23
CA VAL A 115 13.35 5.70 -8.33
C VAL A 115 14.86 5.53 -8.24
N SER A 116 15.39 4.63 -9.05
CA SER A 116 16.83 4.54 -9.30
C SER A 116 17.31 5.96 -9.64
N ARG A 117 18.03 6.59 -8.71
CA ARG A 117 18.94 7.65 -9.09
C ARG A 117 19.96 6.96 -9.99
N ARG A 118 19.79 7.09 -11.31
CA ARG A 118 20.88 6.86 -12.26
C ARG A 118 21.98 7.83 -11.83
N SER A 119 23.00 7.32 -11.15
CA SER A 119 24.30 7.99 -11.11
C SER A 119 24.71 8.16 -12.55
N LYS A 120 24.76 9.41 -13.04
CA LYS A 120 25.46 9.71 -14.28
C LYS A 120 26.92 9.34 -14.02
N ALA A 121 27.41 8.38 -14.81
CA ALA A 121 28.83 8.13 -14.96
C ALA A 121 29.52 9.37 -15.55
#